data_AF-A0A6N6WRC5-F1
#
_entry.id   AF-A0A6N6WRC5-F1
#
_cell.length_a   1.000
_cell.length_b   1.000
_cell.length_c   1.000
_cell.angle_alpha   90.00
_cell.angle_beta   90.00
_cell.angle_gamma   90.00
#
_symmetry.space_group_name_H-M   'P 1'
#
loop_
_entity.id
_entity.type
_entity.pdbx_description
1 polymer ?
#
loop_
_entity_poly.entity_id
_entity_poly.type
_entity_poly.pdbx_seq_one_letter_code
_entity_poly.pdbx_strand_id
1 'polypeptide(L)' 'MSSRLIIALIIMLLAPGVQAHNFVTGKTVTPVYIQEGGELLLNSDDEIHYQKWNSTQLAGKVRIIQY' A
#
# COMPACT_ATOMS: atom_id res chain seq x y z
N MET A 1 -31.08 22.12 22.89
CA MET A 1 -29.79 22.06 22.15
C MET A 1 -29.99 22.60 20.76
N SER A 2 -29.11 23.49 20.28
CA SER A 2 -29.21 24.02 18.91
C SER A 2 -28.95 22.91 17.90
N SER A 3 -29.71 22.88 16.79
CA SER A 3 -29.58 21.88 15.71
C SER A 3 -28.13 21.74 15.21
N ARG A 4 -27.37 22.84 15.19
CA ARG A 4 -25.95 22.86 14.83
C ARG A 4 -25.06 22.02 15.75
N LEU A 5 -25.34 22.01 17.05
CA LEU A 5 -24.59 21.20 18.02
C LEU A 5 -24.88 19.70 17.84
N ILE A 6 -26.12 19.35 17.48
CA ILE A 6 -26.51 17.96 17.21
C ILE A 6 -25.79 17.44 15.97
N ILE A 7 -25.74 18.22 14.90
CA ILE A 7 -25.03 17.87 13.67
C ILE A 7 -23.52 17.73 13.91
N ALA A 8 -22.92 18.66 14.66
CA ALA A 8 -21.49 18.59 14.99
C ALA A 8 -21.15 17.34 15.82
N LEU A 9 -22.00 16.97 16.78
CA LEU A 9 -21.83 15.77 17.59
C LEU A 9 -21.91 14.50 16.73
N ILE A 10 -22.84 14.44 15.77
CA ILE A 10 -23.00 13.30 14.85
C ILE A 10 -21.73 13.12 13.98
N ILE A 11 -21.19 14.21 13.42
CA ILE A 11 -19.96 14.17 12.61
C ILE A 11 -18.77 13.69 13.45
N MET A 12 -18.64 14.20 14.68
CA MET A 12 -17.56 13.81 15.59
C MET A 12 -17.63 12.32 15.98
N LEU A 13 -18.85 11.78 16.14
CA LEU A 13 -19.07 10.38 16.50
C LEU A 13 -18.84 9.41 15.33
N LEU A 14 -19.02 9.89 14.08
CA LEU A 14 -18.83 9.10 12.85
C LEU A 14 -17.40 9.17 12.29
N ALA A 15 -16.56 10.07 12.81
CA ALA A 15 -15.21 10.30 12.30
C ALA A 15 -14.16 9.20 12.55
N PRO A 16 -14.20 8.37 13.62
CA PRO A 16 -13.13 7.40 13.83
C PRO A 16 -13.41 6.09 13.08
N GLY A 17 -12.69 5.84 11.99
CA GLY A 17 -12.72 4.52 11.36
C GLY A 17 -12.04 4.33 10.01
N VAL A 18 -11.40 5.35 9.42
CA VAL A 18 -10.64 5.11 8.18
C VAL A 18 -9.31 4.47 8.53
N GLN A 19 -9.29 3.14 8.62
CA GLN A 19 -8.06 2.39 8.57
C GLN A 19 -7.50 2.54 7.16
N ALA A 20 -6.54 3.46 6.98
CA ALA A 20 -5.87 3.65 5.69
C ALA A 20 -5.08 2.40 5.26
N HIS A 21 -4.78 1.50 6.20
CA HIS A 21 -4.08 0.25 5.94
C HIS A 21 -5.04 -0.95 6.00
N ASN A 22 -5.28 -1.59 4.85
CA ASN A 22 -6.05 -2.84 4.75
C ASN A 22 -5.26 -4.08 5.23
N PHE A 23 -4.19 -3.89 6.00
CA PHE A 23 -3.38 -4.98 6.51
C PHE A 23 -4.01 -5.62 7.74
N VAL A 24 -4.13 -6.94 7.70
CA VAL A 24 -4.62 -7.76 8.81
C VAL A 24 -3.50 -8.66 9.28
N THR A 25 -3.17 -8.59 10.57
CA THR A 25 -2.12 -9.42 11.17
C THR A 25 -2.39 -10.91 10.92
N GLY A 26 -1.36 -11.64 10.48
CA GLY A 26 -1.45 -13.08 10.19
C GLY A 26 -2.10 -13.42 8.84
N LYS A 27 -2.54 -12.45 8.05
CA LYS A 27 -3.01 -12.66 6.67
C LYS A 27 -1.98 -12.18 5.67
N THR A 28 -1.94 -12.85 4.52
CA THR A 28 -1.13 -12.41 3.38
C THR A 28 -1.68 -11.10 2.82
N VAL A 29 -0.78 -10.19 2.45
CA VAL A 29 -1.14 -8.94 1.78
C VAL A 29 -1.67 -9.21 0.37
N THR A 30 -2.53 -8.32 -0.14
CA THR A 30 -3.03 -8.42 -1.51
C THR A 30 -1.86 -8.37 -2.50
N PRO A 31 -1.83 -9.29 -3.49
CA PRO A 31 -0.81 -9.26 -4.53
C PRO A 31 -0.83 -7.96 -5.34
N VAL A 32 0.34 -7.34 -5.49
CA VAL A 32 0.60 -6.18 -6.35
C VAL A 32 1.40 -6.61 -7.57
N TYR A 33 1.03 -6.07 -8.73
CA TYR A 33 1.66 -6.28 -10.02
C TYR A 33 2.00 -4.92 -10.65
N ILE A 34 3.26 -4.73 -11.05
CA ILE A 34 3.74 -3.52 -11.71
C ILE A 34 4.26 -3.91 -13.09
N GLN A 35 3.62 -3.42 -14.14
CA GLN A 35 3.95 -3.79 -15.52
C GLN A 35 5.11 -2.97 -16.10
N GLU A 36 5.20 -1.69 -15.73
CA GLU A 36 6.24 -0.76 -16.19
C GLU A 36 6.92 -0.14 -14.97
N GLY A 37 8.25 -0.06 -14.99
CA GLY A 37 8.99 0.50 -13.86
C GLY A 37 9.02 -0.38 -12.60
N GLY A 38 8.86 -1.70 -12.73
CA GLY A 38 8.75 -2.62 -11.61
C GLY A 38 10.06 -2.81 -10.83
N GLU A 39 10.84 -3.84 -11.16
CA GLU A 39 12.10 -4.13 -10.48
C GLU A 39 13.30 -3.57 -11.25
N LEU A 40 14.21 -2.93 -10.51
CA LEU A 40 15.48 -2.44 -11.00
C LEU A 40 16.46 -3.62 -11.17
N LEU A 41 16.96 -3.77 -12.38
CA LEU A 41 18.02 -4.72 -12.72
C LEU A 41 19.26 -3.94 -13.13
N LEU A 42 20.40 -4.25 -12.51
CA LEU A 42 21.69 -3.79 -12.97
C LEU A 42 22.26 -4.84 -13.92
N ASN A 43 22.39 -4.51 -15.19
CA ASN A 43 22.99 -5.40 -16.18
C ASN A 43 24.52 -5.30 -16.13
N SER A 44 25.18 -6.27 -16.77
CA SER A 44 26.65 -6.35 -16.86
C SER A 44 27.31 -5.14 -17.52
N ASP A 45 26.52 -4.35 -18.28
CA ASP A 45 26.96 -3.13 -18.96
C ASP A 45 26.81 -1.88 -18.07
N ASP A 46 26.60 -2.06 -16.76
CA ASP A 46 26.29 -1.02 -15.76
C ASP A 46 25.02 -0.20 -16.06
N GLU A 47 24.19 -0.65 -17.00
CA GLU A 47 22.91 -0.04 -17.34
C GLU A 47 21.78 -0.55 -16.42
N ILE A 48 20.88 0.37 -16.06
CA ILE A 48 19.69 0.08 -15.26
C ILE A 48 18.52 -0.24 -16.19
N HIS A 49 17.93 -1.42 -16.01
CA HIS A 49 16.73 -1.84 -16.71
C HIS A 49 15.59 -2.08 -15.73
N TYR A 50 14.36 -1.94 -16.23
CA TYR A 50 13.16 -2.25 -15.47
C TYR A 50 12.51 -3.53 -15.98
N GLN A 51 12.18 -4.44 -15.07
CA GLN A 51 11.37 -5.61 -15.37
C GLN A 51 10.00 -5.55 -14.70
N LYS A 52 9.05 -6.34 -15.24
CA LYS A 52 7.74 -6.55 -14.62
C LYS A 52 7.95 -7.12 -13.22
N TRP A 53 7.21 -6.59 -12.26
CA TRP A 53 7.32 -6.99 -10.86
C TRP A 53 6.00 -7.57 -10.34
N ASN A 54 6.10 -8.65 -9.57
CA ASN A 54 4.97 -9.31 -8.95
C ASN A 54 5.31 -9.73 -7.52
N SER A 55 4.58 -9.18 -6.56
CA SER A 55 4.72 -9.49 -5.14
C SER A 55 4.53 -10.98 -4.77
N THR A 56 3.78 -11.78 -5.55
CA THR A 56 3.59 -13.20 -5.25
C THR A 56 4.88 -14.02 -5.42
N GLN A 57 5.82 -13.54 -6.23
CA GLN A 57 7.12 -14.18 -6.44
C GLN A 57 8.07 -13.98 -5.25
N LEU A 58 7.65 -13.19 -4.25
CA LEU A 58 8.47 -12.77 -3.12
C LEU A 58 8.05 -13.40 -1.79
N ALA A 59 7.29 -14.50 -1.82
CA ALA A 59 6.91 -15.22 -0.61
C ALA A 59 8.17 -15.55 0.24
N GLY A 60 8.23 -15.00 1.47
CA GLY A 60 9.35 -15.20 2.40
C GLY A 60 10.60 -14.35 2.14
N LYS A 61 10.58 -13.38 1.21
CA LYS A 61 11.71 -12.48 0.93
C LYS A 61 11.39 -11.05 1.39
N VAL A 62 12.38 -10.35 1.96
CA VAL A 62 12.28 -8.93 2.33
C VAL A 62 12.92 -8.08 1.23
N ARG A 63 12.25 -6.99 0.81
CA ARG A 63 12.73 -6.03 -0.18
C ARG A 63 12.36 -4.60 0.25
N ILE A 64 13.18 -3.64 -0.19
CA ILE A 64 12.94 -2.21 -0.01
C ILE A 64 12.17 -1.71 -1.22
N ILE A 65 11.05 -1.01 -0.98
CA ILE A 65 10.32 -0.27 -2.02
C ILE A 65 10.68 1.19 -1.83
N GLN A 66 11.21 1.82 -2.88
CA GLN A 66 11.56 3.24 -2.88
C GLN A 66 10.53 4.00 -3.72
N TYR A 67 10.01 5.08 -3.15
CA TYR A 67 9.14 6.06 -3.82
C TYR A 67 9.96 7.16 -4.48
#